data_AF-A0A1Z9EU58-F1
#
_entry.id   AF-A0A1Z9EU58-F1
#
_cell.length_a   1.000
_cell.length_b   1.000
_cell.length_c   1.000
_cell.angle_alpha   90.00
_cell.angle_beta   90.00
_cell.angle_gamma   90.00
#
_symmetry.space_group_name_H-M   'P 1'
#
loop_
_entity.id
_entity.type
_entity.pdbx_description
1 polymer ?
#
loop_
_entity_poly.entity_id
_entity_poly.type
_entity_poly.pdbx_seq_one_letter_code
_entity_poly.pdbx_strand_id
1 'polypeptide(L)'
;VLSCLDSRIPVEDVFDRGVGDVFVARVAGNFINEDILGSMEFACHVAGAKLVLVLGHTHCGAIQAAIDNVQLGNITPMLAKIRPALETAKPFSGKKTSANPDYVAHICHENIRMAVRMIRNESEILEGLEDDGSIDIVGAYYDLSSGTVSLVEGK
;
A
#
# COMPACT_ATOMS: atom_id res chain seq x y z
N VAL A 1 0.50 -8.01 5.74
CA VAL A 1 -0.12 -6.70 5.42
C VAL A 1 0.97 -5.65 5.31
N LEU A 2 1.07 -5.00 4.16
CA LEU A 2 1.85 -3.77 3.99
C LEU A 2 0.95 -2.57 4.22
N SER A 3 1.28 -1.74 5.20
CA SER A 3 0.51 -0.54 5.54
C SER A 3 1.39 0.70 5.61
N CYS A 4 0.76 1.86 5.75
CA CYS A 4 1.46 3.11 5.99
C CYS A 4 2.10 3.13 7.39
N LEU A 5 3.18 3.91 7.55
CA LEU A 5 3.77 4.26 8.86
C LEU A 5 2.76 4.96 9.79
N ASP A 6 1.70 5.57 9.23
CA ASP A 6 0.72 6.38 9.97
C ASP A 6 0.14 5.64 11.18
N SER A 7 0.37 6.18 12.39
CA SER A 7 0.02 5.53 13.66
C SER A 7 -1.47 5.33 13.88
N ARG A 8 -2.33 5.98 13.10
CA ARG A 8 -3.79 5.83 13.18
C ARG A 8 -4.31 4.55 12.54
N ILE A 9 -3.42 3.70 12.02
CA ILE A 9 -3.74 2.42 11.37
C ILE A 9 -3.06 1.28 12.13
N PRO A 10 -3.56 0.94 13.33
CA PRO A 10 -3.20 -0.31 13.99
C PRO A 10 -3.80 -1.48 13.18
N VAL A 11 -2.99 -2.15 12.37
CA VAL A 11 -3.45 -3.19 11.42
C VAL A 11 -4.17 -4.32 12.14
N GLU A 12 -3.68 -4.71 13.31
CA GLU A 12 -4.25 -5.71 14.18
C GLU A 12 -5.68 -5.33 14.60
N ASP A 13 -5.90 -4.09 15.05
CA ASP A 13 -7.23 -3.62 15.45
C ASP A 13 -8.15 -3.44 14.24
N VAL A 14 -7.62 -3.00 13.08
CA VAL A 14 -8.41 -2.83 11.84
C VAL A 14 -9.04 -4.15 11.37
N PHE A 15 -8.37 -5.28 11.61
CA PHE A 15 -8.83 -6.61 11.18
C PHE A 15 -9.27 -7.51 12.34
N ASP A 16 -9.41 -6.98 13.56
CA ASP A 16 -9.73 -7.75 14.76
C ASP A 16 -8.82 -8.98 14.92
N ARG A 17 -7.51 -8.78 14.82
CA ARG A 17 -6.46 -9.81 14.90
C ARG A 17 -5.56 -9.62 16.11
N GLY A 18 -5.00 -10.72 16.61
CA GLY A 18 -4.08 -10.74 17.75
C GLY A 18 -2.61 -10.80 17.36
N VAL A 19 -1.75 -10.82 18.39
CA VAL A 19 -0.30 -11.00 18.22
C VAL A 19 -0.02 -12.36 17.58
N GLY A 20 0.70 -12.33 16.46
CA GLY A 20 1.07 -13.53 15.70
C GLY A 20 0.10 -13.90 14.58
N ASP A 21 -1.08 -13.26 14.51
CA ASP A 21 -2.07 -13.53 13.45
C ASP A 21 -1.74 -12.81 12.13
N VAL A 22 -0.99 -11.69 12.20
CA VAL A 22 -0.68 -10.85 11.04
C VAL A 22 0.80 -10.47 11.03
N PHE A 23 1.47 -10.72 9.91
CA PHE A 23 2.76 -10.09 9.61
C PHE A 23 2.50 -8.66 9.10
N VAL A 24 3.02 -7.66 9.81
CA VAL A 24 2.80 -6.24 9.48
C VAL A 24 4.12 -5.59 9.07
N ALA A 25 4.15 -5.07 7.84
CA ALA A 25 5.24 -4.22 7.35
C ALA A 25 4.71 -2.80 7.16
N ARG A 26 5.48 -1.79 7.58
CA ARG A 26 5.03 -0.39 7.56
C ARG A 26 6.08 0.52 6.95
N VAL A 27 5.65 1.30 5.97
CA VAL A 27 6.47 2.35 5.35
C VAL A 27 5.59 3.53 4.95
N ALA A 28 6.08 4.75 5.05
CA ALA A 28 5.29 5.93 4.70
C ALA A 28 4.85 5.88 3.21
N GLY A 29 3.55 5.86 2.97
CA GLY A 29 2.99 5.72 1.62
C GLY A 29 2.97 4.28 1.08
N ASN A 30 3.24 3.27 1.91
CA ASN A 30 3.03 1.83 1.61
C ASN A 30 3.53 1.38 0.22
N PHE A 31 4.69 1.89 -0.19
CA PHE A 31 5.36 1.54 -1.45
C PHE A 31 6.22 0.27 -1.30
N ILE A 32 6.63 -0.29 -2.44
CA ILE A 32 7.48 -1.49 -2.49
C ILE A 32 8.96 -1.10 -2.55
N ASN A 33 9.76 -1.83 -1.78
CA ASN A 33 11.22 -1.86 -1.84
C ASN A 33 11.69 -3.30 -1.55
N GLU A 34 12.99 -3.53 -1.67
CA GLU A 34 13.61 -4.85 -1.50
C GLU A 34 13.32 -5.47 -0.11
N ASP A 35 13.48 -4.70 0.97
CA ASP A 35 13.25 -5.18 2.34
C ASP A 35 11.77 -5.58 2.56
N ILE A 36 10.83 -4.80 2.03
CA ILE A 36 9.40 -5.08 2.11
C ILE A 36 9.05 -6.33 1.32
N LEU A 37 9.58 -6.47 0.10
CA LEU A 37 9.28 -7.61 -0.77
C LEU A 37 9.85 -8.91 -0.18
N GLY A 38 11.12 -8.92 0.24
CA GLY A 38 11.73 -10.08 0.90
C GLY A 38 11.02 -10.45 2.21
N SER A 39 10.52 -9.47 2.96
CA SER A 39 9.70 -9.74 4.15
C SER A 39 8.37 -10.43 3.81
N MET A 40 7.73 -10.05 2.70
CA MET A 40 6.51 -10.71 2.22
C MET A 40 6.79 -12.14 1.74
N GLU A 41 7.87 -12.34 1.00
CA GLU A 41 8.32 -13.68 0.57
C GLU A 41 8.54 -14.59 1.77
N PHE A 42 9.24 -14.11 2.79
CA PHE A 42 9.42 -14.87 4.04
C PHE A 42 8.08 -15.18 4.70
N ALA A 43 7.19 -14.19 4.85
CA ALA A 43 5.90 -14.37 5.49
C ALA A 43 5.04 -15.42 4.77
N CYS A 44 5.02 -15.41 3.43
CA CYS A 44 4.18 -16.32 2.64
C CYS A 44 4.84 -17.68 2.41
N HIS A 45 6.08 -17.70 1.91
CA HIS A 45 6.76 -18.93 1.50
C HIS A 45 7.33 -19.72 2.69
N VAL A 46 7.88 -19.03 3.70
CA VAL A 46 8.53 -19.68 4.85
C VAL A 46 7.54 -19.83 6.01
N ALA A 47 6.84 -18.75 6.39
CA ALA A 47 5.92 -18.77 7.53
C ALA A 47 4.48 -19.20 7.18
N GLY A 48 4.15 -19.33 5.90
CA GLY A 48 2.89 -19.90 5.44
C GLY A 48 1.69 -18.96 5.45
N ALA A 49 1.90 -17.63 5.49
CA ALA A 49 0.83 -16.65 5.36
C ALA A 49 0.08 -16.80 4.03
N LYS A 50 -1.24 -16.65 4.06
CA LYS A 50 -2.15 -16.94 2.93
C LYS A 50 -2.67 -15.71 2.19
N LEU A 51 -2.33 -14.52 2.66
CA LEU A 51 -2.82 -13.27 2.09
C LEU A 51 -1.74 -12.20 2.15
N VAL A 52 -1.42 -11.63 1.00
CA VAL A 52 -0.72 -10.36 0.89
C VAL A 52 -1.75 -9.27 0.68
N LEU A 53 -1.76 -8.30 1.59
CA LEU A 53 -2.66 -7.15 1.54
C LEU A 53 -1.83 -5.87 1.53
N VAL A 54 -2.02 -5.03 0.52
CA VAL A 54 -1.54 -3.64 0.51
C VAL A 54 -2.67 -2.73 0.99
N LEU A 55 -2.48 -2.09 2.14
CA LEU A 55 -3.48 -1.25 2.78
C LEU A 55 -3.08 0.23 2.72
N GLY A 56 -3.71 0.97 1.81
CA GLY A 56 -3.68 2.44 1.83
C GLY A 56 -4.75 3.02 2.74
N HIS A 57 -4.79 4.34 2.90
CA HIS A 57 -5.75 4.98 3.80
C HIS A 57 -6.06 6.42 3.45
N THR A 58 -7.19 6.89 3.98
CA THR A 58 -7.61 8.31 3.93
C THR A 58 -6.57 9.26 4.52
N HIS A 59 -6.41 10.43 3.88
CA HIS A 59 -5.50 11.50 4.32
C HIS A 59 -4.04 11.04 4.53
N CYS A 60 -3.51 10.20 3.65
CA CYS A 60 -2.12 9.77 3.72
C CYS A 60 -1.15 10.94 3.50
N GLY A 61 -0.40 11.30 4.55
CA GLY A 61 0.54 12.42 4.52
C GLY A 61 1.69 12.22 3.52
N ALA A 62 2.13 10.98 3.28
CA ALA A 62 3.16 10.70 2.28
C ALA A 62 2.66 10.94 0.86
N ILE A 63 1.40 10.56 0.56
CA ILE A 63 0.77 10.86 -0.73
C ILE A 63 0.61 12.37 -0.92
N GLN A 64 0.16 13.08 0.11
CA GLN A 64 0.07 14.55 0.09
C GLN A 64 1.43 15.21 -0.17
N ALA A 65 2.47 14.77 0.53
CA ALA A 65 3.82 15.28 0.35
C ALA A 65 4.38 14.98 -1.05
N ALA A 66 4.02 13.82 -1.65
CA ALA A 66 4.37 13.50 -3.02
C ALA A 66 3.67 14.44 -4.03
N ILE A 67 2.37 14.73 -3.82
CA ILE A 67 1.61 15.71 -4.62
C ILE A 67 2.23 17.10 -4.52
N ASP A 68 2.63 17.52 -3.32
CA ASP A 68 3.24 18.82 -3.07
C ASP A 68 4.72 18.89 -3.46
N ASN A 69 5.26 17.80 -4.02
CA ASN A 69 6.64 17.71 -4.50
C ASN A 69 7.68 18.08 -3.42
N VAL A 70 7.40 17.74 -2.15
CA VAL A 70 8.25 18.10 -1.00
C VAL A 70 9.70 17.61 -1.21
N GLN A 71 10.66 18.49 -0.95
CA GLN A 71 12.10 18.21 -1.06
C GLN A 71 12.78 18.39 0.30
N LEU A 72 13.08 17.29 1.00
CA LEU A 72 13.65 17.35 2.35
C LEU A 72 14.41 16.07 2.73
N GLY A 73 15.74 16.09 2.68
CA GLY A 73 16.58 14.97 3.13
C GLY A 73 16.15 13.61 2.55
N ASN A 74 16.06 12.58 3.40
CA ASN A 74 15.64 11.23 3.01
C ASN A 74 14.16 11.13 2.60
N ILE A 75 13.34 12.15 2.86
CA ILE A 75 11.94 12.18 2.40
C ILE A 75 11.91 12.29 0.87
N THR A 76 12.81 13.06 0.26
CA THR A 76 12.86 13.20 -1.21
C THR A 76 12.95 11.87 -1.97
N PRO A 77 13.98 11.02 -1.74
CA PRO A 77 14.10 9.75 -2.45
C PRO A 77 12.99 8.76 -2.08
N MET A 78 12.45 8.84 -0.85
CA MET A 78 11.29 8.05 -0.46
C MET A 78 10.06 8.43 -1.27
N LEU A 79 9.73 9.73 -1.41
CA LEU A 79 8.60 10.20 -2.20
C LEU A 79 8.77 9.88 -3.69
N ALA A 80 10.00 9.77 -4.19
CA ALA A 80 10.26 9.33 -5.56
C ALA A 80 9.72 7.91 -5.85
N LYS A 81 9.54 7.07 -4.83
CA LYS A 81 8.90 5.75 -4.97
C LYS A 81 7.38 5.81 -5.11
N ILE A 82 6.76 6.92 -4.70
CA ILE A 82 5.31 7.17 -4.83
C ILE A 82 4.98 7.88 -6.15
N ARG A 83 5.91 8.70 -6.67
CA ARG A 83 5.73 9.50 -7.90
C ARG A 83 5.16 8.75 -9.10
N PRO A 84 5.55 7.50 -9.39
CA PRO A 84 4.95 6.77 -10.50
C PRO A 84 3.43 6.73 -10.43
N ALA A 85 2.83 6.66 -9.23
CA ALA A 85 1.37 6.69 -9.06
C ALA A 85 0.74 8.02 -9.46
N LEU A 86 1.46 9.14 -9.32
CA LEU A 86 1.00 10.45 -9.80
C LEU A 86 1.04 10.55 -11.32
N GLU A 87 2.01 9.88 -11.95
CA GLU A 87 2.27 9.92 -13.38
C GLU A 87 1.34 8.96 -14.15
N THR A 88 1.03 7.79 -13.58
CA THR A 88 0.19 6.77 -14.22
C THR A 88 -1.28 6.83 -13.82
N ALA A 89 -1.63 7.65 -12.82
CA ALA A 89 -3.02 7.80 -12.39
C ALA A 89 -3.92 8.22 -13.56
N LYS A 90 -5.08 7.56 -13.64
CA LYS A 90 -6.13 7.91 -14.62
C LYS A 90 -6.48 9.40 -14.52
N PRO A 91 -6.98 10.03 -15.60
CA PRO A 91 -7.44 11.41 -15.57
C PRO A 91 -8.40 11.66 -14.40
N PHE A 92 -8.17 12.76 -13.68
CA PHE A 92 -8.96 13.17 -12.53
C PHE A 92 -9.66 14.49 -12.86
N SER A 93 -10.96 14.57 -12.55
CA SER A 93 -11.75 15.80 -12.67
C SER A 93 -11.70 16.59 -11.38
N GLY A 94 -11.30 17.86 -11.46
CA GLY A 94 -11.19 18.75 -10.30
C GLY A 94 -9.77 19.22 -10.01
N LYS A 95 -9.57 19.83 -8.84
CA LYS A 95 -8.28 20.41 -8.45
C LYS A 95 -7.29 19.31 -8.06
N LYS A 96 -6.14 19.25 -8.75
CA LYS A 96 -5.05 18.30 -8.49
C LYS A 96 -4.09 18.86 -7.43
N THR A 97 -4.55 18.92 -6.18
CA THR A 97 -3.80 19.51 -5.05
C THR A 97 -3.90 18.63 -3.82
N SER A 98 -2.92 18.65 -2.93
CA SER A 98 -2.95 17.86 -1.68
C SER A 98 -4.08 18.24 -0.71
N ALA A 99 -4.62 19.46 -0.86
CA ALA A 99 -5.80 19.94 -0.14
C ALA A 99 -7.13 19.35 -0.63
N ASN A 100 -7.14 18.68 -1.80
CA ASN A 100 -8.34 18.03 -2.32
C ASN A 100 -8.36 16.56 -1.88
N PRO A 101 -9.20 16.16 -0.91
CA PRO A 101 -9.21 14.80 -0.38
C PRO A 101 -9.53 13.74 -1.45
N ASP A 102 -10.39 14.08 -2.43
CA ASP A 102 -10.74 13.15 -3.51
C ASP A 102 -9.55 12.88 -4.42
N TYR A 103 -8.72 13.90 -4.68
CA TYR A 103 -7.50 13.72 -5.46
C TYR A 103 -6.45 12.91 -4.69
N VAL A 104 -6.31 13.17 -3.39
CA VAL A 104 -5.41 12.38 -2.52
C VAL A 104 -5.84 10.92 -2.50
N ALA A 105 -7.13 10.63 -2.34
CA ALA A 105 -7.68 9.28 -2.39
C ALA A 105 -7.46 8.63 -3.77
N HIS A 106 -7.67 9.37 -4.85
CA HIS A 106 -7.41 8.91 -6.22
C HIS A 106 -5.96 8.46 -6.42
N ILE A 107 -4.99 9.27 -5.99
CA ILE A 107 -3.56 8.91 -6.05
C ILE A 107 -3.23 7.76 -5.10
N CYS A 108 -3.84 7.72 -3.91
CA CYS A 108 -3.65 6.61 -2.97
C CYS A 108 -4.13 5.28 -3.59
N HIS A 109 -5.28 5.26 -4.25
CA HIS A 109 -5.79 4.08 -4.96
C HIS A 109 -4.84 3.64 -6.08
N GLU A 110 -4.31 4.57 -6.87
CA GLU A 110 -3.33 4.22 -7.89
C GLU A 110 -2.04 3.66 -7.28
N ASN A 111 -1.55 4.25 -6.19
CA ASN A 111 -0.37 3.77 -5.47
C ASN A 111 -0.56 2.35 -4.91
N ILE A 112 -1.75 2.02 -4.39
CA ILE A 112 -2.09 0.66 -3.96
C ILE A 112 -2.05 -0.31 -5.14
N ARG A 113 -2.68 0.04 -6.28
CA ARG A 113 -2.65 -0.81 -7.48
C ARG A 113 -1.25 -1.01 -8.02
N MET A 114 -0.43 0.04 -8.01
CA MET A 114 0.97 -0.03 -8.39
C MET A 114 1.75 -0.97 -7.50
N ALA A 115 1.61 -0.84 -6.18
CA ALA A 115 2.28 -1.73 -5.24
C ALA A 115 1.87 -3.20 -5.46
N VAL A 116 0.58 -3.48 -5.66
CA VAL A 116 0.10 -4.83 -6.00
C VAL A 116 0.72 -5.34 -7.30
N ARG A 117 0.78 -4.52 -8.35
CA ARG A 117 1.45 -4.89 -9.62
C ARG A 117 2.94 -5.13 -9.44
N MET A 118 3.63 -4.30 -8.65
CA MET A 118 5.06 -4.47 -8.35
C MET A 118 5.32 -5.77 -7.59
N ILE A 119 4.49 -6.12 -6.61
CA ILE A 119 4.63 -7.40 -5.90
C ILE A 119 4.60 -8.58 -6.88
N ARG A 120 3.62 -8.58 -7.80
CA ARG A 120 3.50 -9.64 -8.83
C ARG A 120 4.67 -9.63 -9.80
N ASN A 121 5.12 -8.47 -10.25
CA ASN A 121 6.15 -8.36 -11.29
C ASN A 121 7.59 -8.53 -10.77
N GLU A 122 7.83 -8.24 -9.49
CA GLU A 122 9.18 -8.19 -8.92
C GLU A 122 9.48 -9.36 -7.98
N SER A 123 8.49 -10.19 -7.64
CA SER A 123 8.67 -11.42 -6.84
C SER A 123 8.08 -12.63 -7.54
N GLU A 124 8.95 -13.42 -8.18
CA GLU A 124 8.58 -14.71 -8.79
C GLU A 124 7.99 -15.68 -7.75
N ILE A 125 8.42 -15.58 -6.48
CA ILE A 125 7.91 -16.42 -5.39
C ILE A 125 6.45 -16.08 -5.08
N LEU A 126 6.14 -14.80 -4.89
CA LEU A 126 4.78 -14.37 -4.54
C LEU A 126 3.84 -14.53 -5.74
N GLU A 127 4.30 -14.24 -6.95
CA GLU A 127 3.54 -14.51 -8.18
C GLU A 127 3.22 -16.00 -8.32
N GLY A 128 4.21 -16.87 -8.20
CA GLY A 128 4.02 -18.31 -8.30
C GLY A 128 3.03 -18.87 -7.26
N LEU A 129 3.11 -18.37 -6.02
CA LEU A 129 2.16 -18.73 -4.95
C LEU A 129 0.74 -18.19 -5.21
N GLU A 130 0.58 -17.05 -5.88
CA GLU A 130 -0.74 -16.52 -6.25
C GLU A 130 -1.33 -17.28 -7.45
N ASP A 131 -0.49 -17.74 -8.37
CA ASP A 131 -0.92 -18.48 -9.56
C ASP A 131 -1.33 -19.92 -9.29
N ASP A 132 -0.70 -20.57 -8.31
CA ASP A 132 -1.13 -21.90 -7.84
C ASP A 132 -2.29 -21.87 -6.83
N GLY A 133 -2.69 -20.67 -6.39
CA GLY A 133 -3.80 -20.45 -5.45
C GLY A 133 -3.42 -20.63 -3.98
N SER A 134 -2.13 -20.69 -3.64
CA SER A 134 -1.65 -20.80 -2.26
C SER A 134 -1.82 -19.51 -1.46
N ILE A 135 -1.78 -18.35 -2.13
CA ILE A 135 -2.02 -17.04 -1.53
C ILE A 135 -2.90 -16.17 -2.45
N ASP A 136 -3.51 -15.14 -1.88
CA ASP A 136 -4.07 -14.01 -2.65
C ASP A 136 -3.22 -12.76 -2.47
N ILE A 137 -3.11 -11.92 -3.52
CA ILE A 137 -2.49 -10.59 -3.44
C ILE A 137 -3.55 -9.53 -3.76
N VAL A 138 -3.92 -8.75 -2.75
CA VAL A 138 -5.01 -7.76 -2.88
C VAL A 138 -4.61 -6.38 -2.38
N GLY A 139 -5.29 -5.36 -2.90
CA GLY A 139 -5.16 -3.98 -2.48
C GLY A 139 -6.45 -3.49 -1.83
N ALA A 140 -6.34 -2.81 -0.70
CA ALA A 140 -7.48 -2.23 0.00
C ALA A 140 -7.20 -0.82 0.52
N TYR A 141 -8.29 -0.09 0.79
CA TYR A 141 -8.25 1.29 1.27
C TYR A 141 -9.03 1.39 2.58
N TYR A 142 -8.37 1.95 3.60
CA TYR A 142 -8.94 2.15 4.93
C TYR A 142 -9.44 3.59 5.13
N ASP A 143 -10.72 3.72 5.45
CA ASP A 143 -11.31 4.99 5.84
C ASP A 143 -11.18 5.18 7.37
N LEU A 144 -10.39 6.17 7.77
CA LEU A 144 -10.07 6.43 9.18
C LEU A 144 -11.28 6.93 9.99
N SER A 145 -12.28 7.50 9.31
CA SER A 145 -13.43 8.12 9.97
C SER A 145 -14.56 7.13 10.26
N SER A 146 -14.77 6.19 9.33
CA SER A 146 -15.78 5.14 9.41
C SER A 146 -15.24 3.83 9.95
N GLY A 147 -13.92 3.62 9.88
CA GLY A 147 -13.29 2.34 10.19
C GLY A 147 -13.52 1.27 9.10
N THR A 148 -13.98 1.65 7.91
CA THR A 148 -14.29 0.71 6.84
C THR A 148 -13.07 0.42 5.98
N VAL A 149 -12.85 -0.86 5.65
CA VAL A 149 -11.89 -1.29 4.63
C VAL A 149 -12.65 -1.64 3.35
N SER A 150 -12.26 -1.04 2.21
CA SER A 150 -12.81 -1.33 0.89
C SER A 150 -11.76 -1.90 -0.05
N LEU A 151 -12.15 -2.87 -0.88
CA LEU A 151 -11.25 -3.42 -1.90
C LEU A 151 -11.00 -2.41 -3.02
N VAL A 152 -9.74 -2.29 -3.42
CA VAL A 152 -9.27 -1.43 -4.52
C VAL A 152 -8.84 -2.25 -5.72
N GLU A 153 -8.25 -3.41 -5.46
CA GLU A 153 -7.67 -4.35 -6.43
C GLU A 153 -7.76 -5.78 -5.86
N GLY A 154 -8.14 -6.75 -6.68
CA GLY A 154 -8.13 -8.19 -6.37
C GLY A 154 -8.17 -8.99 -7.68
N LYS A 155 -7.88 -10.30 -7.61
CA LYS A 155 -8.15 -11.23 -8.72
C LYS A 155 -9.65 -11.38 -8.94
#